data_AF-A0AAE2ZZF4-F1
#
_entry.id   AF-A0AAE2ZZF4-F1
#
_cell.length_a   1.000
_cell.length_b   1.000
_cell.length_c   1.000
_cell.angle_alpha   90.00
_cell.angle_beta   90.00
_cell.angle_gamma   90.00
#
_symmetry.space_group_name_H-M   'P 1'
#
loop_
_entity.id
_entity.type
_entity.pdbx_description
1 polymer ?
#
loop_
_entity_poly.entity_id
_entity_poly.type
_entity_poly.pdbx_seq_one_letter_code
_entity_poly.pdbx_strand_id
1 'polypeptide(L)'
;MKKKVVSLLAAMALAVTALAGCGSNDAATTGTDAATVAATTEAAGTTEAAGTTEAATDSEAVTGVKAGFIFLHDENSTYDLNFLNAAKAACEKLGIEYMTKTNIPEGQEAYEAACELADAGCNFIFADSFGHEDYIIEAAKEYPDVQFSHATGTKAHTEGLDNFHNAFASIYDGRYLAGIVAGMKLNEMIANGDITEDQAKMGYVGAYTYAEVMSGYTSFFLGARSVCPSVTMDVTFTGSWYDETAEKEAANKLIEGGCVLISQHADSMGAPTACETAGVPNVSYNGSTEAACPNTFLVSSRVNWEPYFEYAIKCVADGTPIDTDWCGTLETGSVELSDLGAAVAEGTAEAVEAAKADLIAGKTHVYDITTFTVDGKTLDSYEADIDTDPDYTPDHEVVSDGYFHESDVAFRSAPYFNVRIDGINLLDEQY
;
A
#
# COMPACT_ATOMS: atom_id res chain seq x y z
N MET A 1 33.66 12.36 42.10
CA MET A 1 33.36 13.81 42.22
C MET A 1 32.15 14.11 41.35
N LYS A 2 31.06 14.59 41.96
CA LYS A 2 29.79 14.94 41.30
C LYS A 2 29.90 16.30 40.59
N LYS A 3 29.46 16.42 39.33
CA LYS A 3 28.91 17.65 38.69
C LYS A 3 28.05 17.20 37.50
N LYS A 4 26.73 17.03 37.65
CA LYS A 4 25.63 18.01 37.53
C LYS A 4 25.59 18.77 36.20
N VAL A 5 24.66 18.31 35.36
CA VAL A 5 24.03 18.94 34.20
C VAL A 5 23.30 20.22 34.64
N VAL A 6 23.35 21.25 33.81
CA VAL A 6 22.51 22.46 33.91
C VAL A 6 21.80 22.63 32.57
N SER A 7 20.49 22.44 32.59
CA SER A 7 19.54 22.76 31.53
C SER A 7 19.41 24.28 31.38
N LEU A 8 19.24 24.78 30.16
CA LEU A 8 18.77 26.14 29.89
C LEU A 8 17.43 26.09 29.14
N LEU A 9 16.39 26.58 29.81
CA LEU A 9 15.15 27.03 29.21
C LEU A 9 15.39 28.32 28.41
N ALA A 10 14.71 28.45 27.27
CA ALA A 10 14.35 29.75 26.72
C ALA A 10 12.89 29.70 26.24
N ALA A 11 12.04 30.43 26.97
CA ALA A 11 10.66 30.71 26.60
C ALA A 11 10.61 31.93 25.67
N MET A 12 9.79 31.87 24.62
CA MET A 12 9.20 33.06 24.02
C MET A 12 7.72 32.80 23.72
N ALA A 13 6.92 33.81 24.05
CA ALA A 13 5.47 33.78 24.12
C ALA A 13 4.83 34.55 22.95
N LEU A 14 3.51 34.33 22.82
CA LEU A 14 2.44 35.17 22.26
C LEU A 14 2.15 35.11 20.76
N ALA A 15 1.00 34.49 20.44
CA ALA A 15 -0.08 35.16 19.72
C ALA A 15 -1.44 34.55 20.10
N VAL A 16 -2.31 35.35 20.70
CA VAL A 16 -3.72 35.03 20.97
C VAL A 16 -4.55 35.75 19.91
N THR A 17 -5.37 35.03 19.15
CA THR A 17 -6.54 35.62 18.48
C THR A 17 -7.74 34.68 18.65
N ALA A 18 -8.83 35.26 19.17
CA ALA A 18 -10.05 34.57 19.55
C ALA A 18 -11.03 34.51 18.36
N LEU A 19 -11.63 33.33 18.16
CA LEU A 19 -12.87 33.17 17.40
C LEU A 19 -14.08 33.43 18.30
N ALA A 20 -15.02 34.25 17.83
CA ALA A 20 -16.42 34.22 18.24
C ALA A 20 -17.29 34.67 17.07
N GLY A 21 -18.18 33.80 16.61
CA GLY A 21 -19.09 34.06 15.51
C GLY A 21 -20.23 33.04 15.44
N CYS A 22 -21.06 32.98 16.47
CA CYS A 22 -22.42 32.42 16.39
C CYS A 22 -23.40 33.56 16.08
N GLY A 23 -24.28 33.35 15.11
CA GLY A 23 -25.36 34.28 14.79
C GLY A 23 -26.46 33.60 13.97
N SER A 24 -27.35 32.88 14.66
CA SER A 24 -28.65 32.45 14.14
C SER A 24 -29.61 33.66 14.09
N ASN A 25 -30.49 33.70 13.10
CA ASN A 25 -31.76 34.41 13.24
C ASN A 25 -32.87 33.75 12.40
N ASP A 26 -33.86 33.23 13.12
CA ASP A 26 -35.16 32.78 12.64
C ASP A 26 -36.14 33.97 12.50
N ALA A 27 -37.14 33.82 11.63
CA ALA A 27 -38.56 34.26 11.73
C ALA A 27 -39.13 34.49 10.31
N ALA A 28 -40.01 33.60 9.82
CA ALA A 28 -41.49 33.67 9.92
C ALA A 28 -42.09 34.76 8.98
N THR A 29 -43.15 34.52 8.18
CA THR A 29 -44.49 34.08 8.57
C THR A 29 -45.43 33.75 7.37
N THR A 30 -46.27 32.74 7.59
CA THR A 30 -47.75 32.65 7.35
C THR A 30 -48.37 32.50 5.95
N GLY A 31 -49.32 31.56 5.88
CA GLY A 31 -50.35 31.47 4.83
C GLY A 31 -51.14 30.16 4.84
N THR A 32 -52.06 30.01 5.79
CA THR A 32 -53.02 28.92 6.01
C THR A 32 -53.97 28.69 4.81
N ASP A 33 -54.31 27.43 4.50
CA ASP A 33 -55.71 27.02 4.43
C ASP A 33 -55.87 25.50 4.59
N ALA A 34 -56.78 25.14 5.49
CA ALA A 34 -57.18 23.79 5.83
C ALA A 34 -58.56 23.50 5.23
N ALA A 35 -58.82 22.25 4.81
CA ALA A 35 -60.09 21.55 5.08
C ALA A 35 -60.21 20.18 4.39
N THR A 36 -60.13 19.13 5.22
CA THR A 36 -61.03 17.96 5.32
C THR A 36 -61.17 16.92 4.19
N VAL A 37 -60.51 15.77 4.44
CA VAL A 37 -61.04 14.40 4.63
C VAL A 37 -62.33 13.99 3.90
N ALA A 38 -62.23 12.96 3.06
CA ALA A 38 -63.21 11.87 3.01
C ALA A 38 -62.52 10.56 2.56
N ALA A 39 -62.61 9.54 3.42
CA ALA A 39 -62.20 8.18 3.14
C ALA A 39 -63.22 7.46 2.25
N THR A 40 -62.75 6.61 1.34
CA THR A 40 -63.51 5.45 0.84
C THR A 40 -62.55 4.31 0.55
N THR A 41 -62.81 3.18 1.21
CA THR A 41 -62.26 1.85 0.97
C THR A 41 -63.04 1.18 -0.16
N GLU A 42 -62.36 0.57 -1.13
CA GLU A 42 -62.78 -0.70 -1.72
C GLU A 42 -61.62 -1.37 -2.48
N ALA A 43 -61.65 -2.70 -2.49
CA ALA A 43 -60.53 -3.58 -2.75
C ALA A 43 -60.52 -4.20 -4.17
N ALA A 44 -59.36 -4.80 -4.47
CA ALA A 44 -59.10 -5.92 -5.37
C ALA A 44 -58.94 -5.63 -6.89
N GLY A 45 -57.72 -5.94 -7.37
CA GLY A 45 -57.37 -6.06 -8.78
C GLY A 45 -55.91 -6.46 -8.94
N THR A 46 -55.65 -7.76 -8.87
CA THR A 46 -54.36 -8.44 -9.11
C THR A 46 -53.67 -8.05 -10.42
N THR A 47 -52.35 -7.84 -10.39
CA THR A 47 -51.44 -8.17 -11.49
C THR A 47 -50.04 -8.47 -10.92
N GLU A 48 -49.55 -9.67 -11.22
CA GLU A 48 -48.18 -10.12 -10.94
C GLU A 48 -47.17 -9.21 -11.63
N ALA A 49 -46.20 -8.73 -10.86
CA ALA A 49 -44.92 -8.26 -11.38
C ALA A 49 -43.83 -9.08 -10.68
N ALA A 50 -43.00 -9.71 -11.51
CA ALA A 50 -41.93 -10.61 -11.12
C ALA A 50 -41.05 -9.99 -10.03
N GLY A 51 -40.92 -10.70 -8.90
CA GLY A 51 -39.99 -10.35 -7.84
C GLY A 51 -38.57 -10.40 -8.39
N THR A 52 -37.94 -9.22 -8.44
CA THR A 52 -36.51 -9.10 -8.34
C THR A 52 -36.10 -9.67 -6.99
N THR A 53 -35.50 -10.85 -7.00
CA THR A 53 -34.66 -11.31 -5.89
C THR A 53 -33.50 -10.32 -5.77
N GLU A 54 -33.64 -9.35 -4.87
CA GLU A 54 -32.49 -8.79 -4.19
C GLU A 54 -31.72 -9.97 -3.60
N ALA A 55 -30.52 -10.20 -4.09
CA ALA A 55 -29.58 -11.07 -3.44
C ALA A 55 -29.38 -10.52 -2.03
N ALA A 56 -29.92 -11.22 -1.03
CA ALA A 56 -29.47 -11.07 0.32
C ALA A 56 -27.96 -11.37 0.29
N THR A 57 -27.13 -10.35 0.47
CA THR A 57 -25.76 -10.52 0.90
C THR A 57 -25.84 -11.19 2.27
N ASP A 58 -25.49 -12.47 2.34
CA ASP A 58 -25.22 -13.12 3.62
C ASP A 58 -24.14 -12.28 4.32
N SER A 59 -24.55 -11.56 5.36
CA SER A 59 -23.63 -10.94 6.31
C SER A 59 -23.04 -12.09 7.13
N GLU A 60 -21.77 -12.40 6.88
CA GLU A 60 -20.95 -13.33 7.67
C GLU A 60 -20.57 -12.68 9.01
N ALA A 61 -21.56 -12.24 9.79
CA ALA A 61 -21.28 -11.67 11.09
C ALA A 61 -20.59 -12.71 11.98
N VAL A 62 -19.38 -12.42 12.44
CA VAL A 62 -18.62 -13.27 13.38
C VAL A 62 -18.74 -12.71 14.80
N THR A 63 -18.65 -13.58 15.79
CA THR A 63 -18.81 -13.20 17.21
C THR A 63 -17.59 -13.59 18.02
N GLY A 64 -17.31 -12.86 19.10
CA GLY A 64 -16.20 -13.19 20.00
C GLY A 64 -14.87 -12.62 19.55
N VAL A 65 -14.84 -11.75 18.53
CA VAL A 65 -13.66 -10.99 18.13
C VAL A 65 -13.89 -9.51 18.38
N LYS A 66 -12.86 -8.86 18.92
CA LYS A 66 -12.72 -7.41 18.96
C LYS A 66 -11.34 -7.06 18.43
N ALA A 67 -11.27 -6.25 17.38
CA ALA A 67 -10.02 -5.92 16.70
C ALA A 67 -9.44 -4.60 17.20
N GLY A 68 -8.11 -4.53 17.31
CA GLY A 68 -7.36 -3.30 17.53
C GLY A 68 -6.42 -3.04 16.35
N PHE A 69 -6.33 -1.79 15.91
CA PHE A 69 -5.42 -1.39 14.83
C PHE A 69 -4.53 -0.23 15.28
N ILE A 70 -3.24 -0.34 14.97
CA ILE A 70 -2.19 0.65 15.26
C ILE A 70 -1.66 1.14 13.91
N PHE A 71 -1.72 2.45 13.69
CA PHE A 71 -1.30 3.11 12.46
C PHE A 71 -0.21 4.14 12.73
N LEU A 72 0.83 4.17 11.89
CA LEU A 72 1.96 5.09 12.01
C LEU A 72 1.52 6.55 11.90
N HIS A 73 0.67 6.86 10.94
CA HIS A 73 0.09 8.18 10.68
C HIS A 73 -1.44 8.12 10.74
N ASP A 74 -2.10 9.03 10.03
CA ASP A 74 -3.55 9.16 9.93
C ASP A 74 -3.99 9.22 8.46
N GLU A 75 -5.25 9.59 8.20
CA GLU A 75 -5.84 9.60 6.86
C GLU A 75 -5.14 10.51 5.83
N ASN A 76 -4.21 11.36 6.24
CA ASN A 76 -3.45 12.21 5.33
C ASN A 76 -2.32 11.46 4.61
N SER A 77 -1.86 10.34 5.16
CA SER A 77 -0.93 9.42 4.50
C SER A 77 -1.71 8.49 3.57
N THR A 78 -1.31 8.41 2.29
CA THR A 78 -1.98 7.51 1.34
C THR A 78 -1.84 6.04 1.74
N TYR A 79 -0.74 5.69 2.41
CA TYR A 79 -0.49 4.36 2.99
C TYR A 79 -1.48 4.05 4.12
N ASP A 80 -1.51 4.86 5.18
CA ASP A 80 -2.36 4.64 6.35
C ASP A 80 -3.86 4.75 6.01
N LEU A 81 -4.24 5.64 5.10
CA LEU A 81 -5.62 5.73 4.60
C LEU A 81 -6.07 4.41 3.95
N ASN A 82 -5.17 3.72 3.25
CA ASN A 82 -5.46 2.41 2.66
C ASN A 82 -5.72 1.35 3.73
N PHE A 83 -4.92 1.30 4.80
CA PHE A 83 -5.17 0.41 5.94
C PHE A 83 -6.44 0.76 6.70
N LEU A 84 -6.67 2.04 7.00
CA LEU A 84 -7.86 2.53 7.70
C LEU A 84 -9.15 2.11 6.97
N ASN A 85 -9.18 2.29 5.65
CA ASN A 85 -10.32 1.90 4.83
C ASN A 85 -10.53 0.38 4.82
N ALA A 86 -9.46 -0.40 4.67
CA ALA A 86 -9.52 -1.86 4.68
C ALA A 86 -9.97 -2.43 6.03
N ALA A 87 -9.42 -1.90 7.14
CA ALA A 87 -9.78 -2.29 8.50
C ALA A 87 -11.27 -2.02 8.76
N LYS A 88 -11.74 -0.84 8.38
CA LYS A 88 -13.16 -0.48 8.48
C LYS A 88 -14.04 -1.40 7.64
N ALA A 89 -13.69 -1.62 6.37
CA ALA A 89 -14.47 -2.46 5.45
C ALA A 89 -14.60 -3.91 5.98
N ALA A 90 -13.48 -4.52 6.38
CA ALA A 90 -13.48 -5.87 6.96
C ALA A 90 -14.31 -5.95 8.25
N CYS A 91 -14.16 -4.99 9.17
CA CYS A 91 -14.90 -4.99 10.42
C CYS A 91 -16.41 -4.76 10.22
N GLU A 92 -16.80 -3.85 9.32
CA GLU A 92 -18.21 -3.61 8.97
C GLU A 92 -18.84 -4.85 8.31
N LYS A 93 -18.11 -5.50 7.39
CA LYS A 93 -18.56 -6.71 6.70
C LYS A 93 -18.76 -7.89 7.65
N LEU A 94 -17.85 -8.07 8.61
CA LEU A 94 -17.89 -9.14 9.61
C LEU A 94 -18.68 -8.77 10.88
N GLY A 95 -19.18 -7.55 10.98
CA GLY A 95 -20.02 -7.11 12.10
C GLY A 95 -19.31 -7.12 13.46
N ILE A 96 -18.00 -6.88 13.51
CA ILE A 96 -17.22 -6.87 14.76
C ILE A 96 -16.95 -5.46 15.29
N GLU A 97 -16.73 -5.35 16.61
CA GLU A 97 -16.22 -4.12 17.22
C GLU A 97 -14.73 -3.98 16.92
N TYR A 98 -14.29 -2.75 16.64
CA TYR A 98 -12.88 -2.45 16.48
C TYR A 98 -12.48 -1.12 17.11
N MET A 99 -11.19 -0.98 17.40
CA MET A 99 -10.56 0.22 17.92
C MET A 99 -9.35 0.58 17.06
N THR A 100 -9.11 1.88 16.87
CA THR A 100 -7.98 2.38 16.07
C THR A 100 -7.12 3.34 16.89
N LYS A 101 -5.81 3.27 16.72
CA LYS A 101 -4.83 4.22 17.24
C LYS A 101 -3.98 4.73 16.09
N THR A 102 -4.08 6.02 15.80
CA THR A 102 -3.31 6.69 14.72
C THR A 102 -2.18 7.52 15.29
N ASN A 103 -1.23 7.91 14.45
CA ASN A 103 -0.06 8.72 14.82
C ASN A 103 0.81 8.04 15.89
N ILE A 104 1.01 6.72 15.79
CA ILE A 104 1.83 5.94 16.72
C ILE A 104 3.24 5.76 16.14
N PRO A 105 4.26 6.46 16.66
CA PRO A 105 5.61 6.39 16.11
C PRO A 105 6.25 5.02 16.34
N GLU A 106 7.32 4.76 15.58
CA GLU A 106 8.16 3.55 15.68
C GLU A 106 9.03 3.59 16.95
N GLY A 107 8.38 3.33 18.09
CA GLY A 107 8.95 3.49 19.43
C GLY A 107 8.17 2.72 20.49
N GLN A 108 8.52 2.97 21.76
CA GLN A 108 7.84 2.35 22.91
C GLN A 108 6.32 2.61 22.90
N GLU A 109 5.90 3.73 22.30
CA GLU A 109 4.51 4.09 22.09
C GLU A 109 3.72 3.02 21.32
N ALA A 110 4.37 2.25 20.43
CA ALA A 110 3.74 1.13 19.73
C ALA A 110 3.42 -0.05 20.68
N TYR A 111 4.35 -0.38 21.58
CA TYR A 111 4.11 -1.36 22.64
C TYR A 111 2.98 -0.90 23.58
N GLU A 112 3.05 0.35 24.05
CA GLU A 112 2.02 0.92 24.92
C GLU A 112 0.65 0.92 24.23
N ALA A 113 0.61 1.24 22.93
CA ALA A 113 -0.59 1.18 22.12
C ALA A 113 -1.20 -0.22 22.07
N ALA A 114 -0.36 -1.24 21.84
CA ALA A 114 -0.76 -2.65 21.80
C ALA A 114 -1.29 -3.14 23.14
N CYS A 115 -0.59 -2.85 24.25
CA CYS A 115 -1.05 -3.23 25.59
C CYS A 115 -2.39 -2.60 25.95
N GLU A 116 -2.57 -1.31 25.66
CA GLU A 116 -3.85 -0.63 25.90
C GLU A 116 -5.00 -1.22 25.08
N LEU A 117 -4.76 -1.66 23.84
CA LEU A 117 -5.77 -2.33 23.00
C LEU A 117 -6.12 -3.71 23.57
N ALA A 118 -5.11 -4.48 24.00
CA ALA A 118 -5.30 -5.78 24.64
C ALA A 118 -6.08 -5.66 25.96
N ASP A 119 -5.71 -4.70 26.81
CA ASP A 119 -6.40 -4.38 28.07
C ASP A 119 -7.84 -3.89 27.83
N ALA A 120 -8.11 -3.24 26.70
CA ALA A 120 -9.45 -2.85 26.26
C ALA A 120 -10.28 -4.03 25.68
N GLY A 121 -9.73 -5.24 25.72
CA GLY A 121 -10.38 -6.49 25.33
C GLY A 121 -10.27 -6.83 23.84
N CYS A 122 -9.37 -6.18 23.09
CA CYS A 122 -9.07 -6.63 21.74
C CYS A 122 -8.32 -7.97 21.80
N ASN A 123 -8.77 -8.95 21.03
CA ASN A 123 -8.14 -10.28 20.94
C ASN A 123 -7.49 -10.55 19.58
N PHE A 124 -7.61 -9.59 18.66
CA PHE A 124 -6.80 -9.46 17.45
C PHE A 124 -6.25 -8.03 17.39
N ILE A 125 -4.94 -7.86 17.23
CA ILE A 125 -4.29 -6.55 17.12
C ILE A 125 -3.39 -6.55 15.89
N PHE A 126 -3.50 -5.50 15.07
CA PHE A 126 -2.68 -5.29 13.89
C PHE A 126 -1.88 -3.99 13.96
N ALA A 127 -0.62 -4.01 13.54
CA ALA A 127 0.25 -2.83 13.40
C ALA A 127 0.81 -2.72 11.98
N ASP A 128 0.80 -1.52 11.40
CA ASP A 128 1.00 -1.31 9.95
C ASP A 128 2.41 -0.85 9.53
N SER A 129 3.31 -0.54 10.47
CA SER A 129 4.64 0.00 10.14
C SER A 129 5.76 -0.96 10.46
N PHE A 130 6.73 -1.10 9.54
CA PHE A 130 7.92 -1.93 9.70
C PHE A 130 8.58 -1.77 11.09
N GLY A 131 8.85 -0.53 11.52
CA GLY A 131 9.51 -0.26 12.80
C GLY A 131 8.67 -0.51 14.05
N HIS A 132 7.41 -0.95 13.93
CA HIS A 132 6.62 -1.42 15.08
C HIS A 132 7.00 -2.85 15.52
N GLU A 133 7.65 -3.65 14.68
CA GLU A 133 7.81 -5.12 14.85
C GLU A 133 8.29 -5.52 16.26
N ASP A 134 9.43 -4.98 16.71
CA ASP A 134 10.05 -5.35 18.00
C ASP A 134 9.14 -5.05 19.20
N TYR A 135 8.35 -3.97 19.12
CA TYR A 135 7.44 -3.54 20.17
C TYR A 135 6.16 -4.38 20.20
N ILE A 136 5.69 -4.83 19.03
CA ILE A 136 4.55 -5.76 18.94
C ILE A 136 4.95 -7.15 19.43
N ILE A 137 6.17 -7.61 19.14
CA ILE A 137 6.73 -8.84 19.71
C ILE A 137 6.79 -8.76 21.24
N GLU A 138 7.21 -7.62 21.80
CA GLU A 138 7.21 -7.40 23.25
C GLU A 138 5.80 -7.55 23.85
N ALA A 139 4.79 -6.94 23.22
CA ALA A 139 3.40 -7.09 23.65
C ALA A 139 2.88 -8.53 23.48
N ALA A 140 3.20 -9.20 22.38
CA ALA A 140 2.81 -10.59 22.14
C ALA A 140 3.32 -11.56 23.21
N LYS A 141 4.53 -11.31 23.74
CA LYS A 141 5.12 -12.06 24.87
C LYS A 141 4.38 -11.86 26.19
N GLU A 142 3.73 -10.70 26.39
CA GLU A 142 2.98 -10.37 27.61
C GLU A 142 1.50 -10.81 27.55
N TYR A 143 0.91 -10.82 26.35
CA TYR A 143 -0.50 -11.14 26.11
C TYR A 143 -0.67 -12.41 25.25
N PRO A 144 -0.36 -13.61 25.79
CA PRO A 144 -0.36 -14.86 25.00
C PRO A 144 -1.74 -15.28 24.48
N ASP A 145 -2.82 -14.73 25.05
CA ASP A 145 -4.20 -15.01 24.63
C ASP A 145 -4.70 -14.07 23.52
N VAL A 146 -3.91 -13.07 23.11
CA VAL A 146 -4.22 -12.10 22.05
C VAL A 146 -3.37 -12.43 20.82
N GLN A 147 -4.00 -12.40 19.64
CA GLN A 147 -3.30 -12.57 18.36
C GLN A 147 -2.78 -11.21 17.88
N PHE A 148 -1.50 -11.16 17.54
CA PHE A 148 -0.81 -9.97 17.03
C PHE A 148 -0.34 -10.21 15.61
N SER A 149 -0.66 -9.28 14.72
CA SER A 149 -0.22 -9.29 13.34
C SER A 149 0.49 -7.98 13.00
N HIS A 150 1.49 -8.07 12.12
CA HIS A 150 2.33 -6.94 11.76
C HIS A 150 2.54 -6.88 10.24
N ALA A 151 2.41 -5.70 9.65
CA ALA A 151 2.73 -5.49 8.23
C ALA A 151 4.24 -5.43 8.03
N THR A 152 4.76 -6.03 6.95
CA THR A 152 6.17 -5.91 6.51
C THR A 152 7.23 -6.53 7.43
N GLY A 153 6.85 -7.21 8.51
CA GLY A 153 7.78 -7.80 9.47
C GLY A 153 8.65 -8.93 8.91
N THR A 154 9.79 -9.14 9.56
CA THR A 154 10.83 -10.11 9.17
C THR A 154 11.13 -11.18 10.21
N LYS A 155 10.43 -11.17 11.36
CA LYS A 155 10.81 -11.96 12.54
C LYS A 155 9.77 -12.98 13.00
N ALA A 156 8.56 -13.02 12.44
CA ALA A 156 7.54 -13.97 12.89
C ALA A 156 8.01 -15.44 12.80
N HIS A 157 8.65 -15.81 11.69
CA HIS A 157 9.18 -17.17 11.48
C HIS A 157 10.37 -17.52 12.38
N THR A 158 11.12 -16.54 12.89
CA THR A 158 12.29 -16.76 13.75
C THR A 158 11.99 -16.62 15.24
N GLU A 159 11.01 -15.79 15.63
CA GLU A 159 10.63 -15.60 17.04
C GLU A 159 9.91 -16.83 17.61
N GLY A 160 9.16 -17.56 16.78
CA GLY A 160 8.48 -18.80 17.19
C GLY A 160 7.37 -18.59 18.22
N LEU A 161 6.70 -17.44 18.18
CA LEU A 161 5.54 -17.14 19.00
C LEU A 161 4.25 -17.55 18.27
N ASP A 162 3.45 -18.42 18.87
CA ASP A 162 2.20 -18.91 18.27
C ASP A 162 1.14 -17.81 18.03
N ASN A 163 1.31 -16.64 18.68
CA ASN A 163 0.37 -15.52 18.63
C ASN A 163 0.94 -14.26 17.95
N PHE A 164 2.05 -14.38 17.23
CA PHE A 164 2.65 -13.28 16.47
C PHE A 164 2.84 -13.69 15.00
N HIS A 165 2.37 -12.85 14.09
CA HIS A 165 2.26 -13.15 12.66
C HIS A 165 2.69 -11.96 11.82
N ASN A 166 3.28 -12.23 10.67
CA ASN A 166 3.59 -11.22 9.67
C ASN A 166 2.65 -11.33 8.48
N ALA A 167 2.33 -10.17 7.91
CA ALA A 167 1.45 -10.05 6.77
C ALA A 167 2.04 -9.10 5.74
N PHE A 168 2.04 -9.54 4.49
CA PHE A 168 2.34 -8.69 3.36
C PHE A 168 1.57 -9.16 2.13
N ALA A 169 1.89 -8.59 0.97
CA ALA A 169 1.34 -9.05 -0.29
C ALA A 169 2.42 -9.03 -1.37
N SER A 170 2.22 -9.81 -2.44
CA SER A 170 3.04 -9.82 -3.65
C SER A 170 2.85 -8.53 -4.46
N ILE A 171 2.96 -7.37 -3.82
CA ILE A 171 2.73 -6.06 -4.43
C ILE A 171 3.66 -5.80 -5.61
N TYR A 172 4.80 -6.50 -5.67
CA TYR A 172 5.66 -6.54 -6.84
C TYR A 172 4.90 -7.01 -8.09
N ASP A 173 3.91 -7.91 -8.02
CA ASP A 173 3.07 -8.27 -9.16
C ASP A 173 2.25 -7.05 -9.64
N GLY A 174 1.68 -6.29 -8.70
CA GLY A 174 0.96 -5.06 -8.99
C GLY A 174 1.86 -3.98 -9.61
N ARG A 175 3.08 -3.84 -9.10
CA ARG A 175 4.10 -2.95 -9.66
C ARG A 175 4.49 -3.35 -11.08
N TYR A 176 4.60 -4.64 -11.37
CA TYR A 176 4.89 -5.14 -12.72
C TYR A 176 3.76 -4.79 -13.69
N LEU A 177 2.50 -5.03 -13.29
CA LEU A 177 1.34 -4.65 -14.10
C LEU A 177 1.26 -3.13 -14.33
N ALA A 178 1.55 -2.32 -13.32
CA ALA A 178 1.66 -0.87 -13.48
C ALA A 178 2.84 -0.48 -14.41
N GLY A 179 3.93 -1.24 -14.37
CA GLY A 179 5.03 -1.14 -15.32
C GLY A 179 4.60 -1.37 -16.76
N ILE A 180 3.78 -2.39 -17.02
CA ILE A 180 3.21 -2.65 -18.35
C ILE A 180 2.43 -1.43 -18.86
N VAL A 181 1.62 -0.78 -18.00
CA VAL A 181 0.93 0.47 -18.35
C VAL A 181 1.92 1.56 -18.76
N ALA A 182 3.02 1.72 -18.01
CA ALA A 182 4.07 2.68 -18.34
C ALA A 182 4.77 2.34 -19.66
N GLY A 183 5.10 1.07 -19.91
CA GLY A 183 5.70 0.61 -21.17
C GLY A 183 4.79 0.83 -22.37
N MET A 184 3.48 0.59 -22.22
CA MET A 184 2.47 0.91 -23.24
C MET A 184 2.46 2.42 -23.54
N LYS A 185 2.50 3.27 -22.51
CA LYS A 185 2.56 4.72 -22.67
C LYS A 185 3.82 5.18 -23.38
N LEU A 186 4.99 4.64 -23.03
CA LEU A 186 6.25 4.97 -23.69
C LEU A 186 6.23 4.59 -25.18
N ASN A 187 5.73 3.40 -25.51
CA ASN A 187 5.60 2.98 -26.91
C ASN A 187 4.65 3.87 -27.71
N GLU A 188 3.55 4.32 -27.12
CA GLU A 188 2.66 5.30 -27.75
C GLU A 188 3.42 6.61 -28.04
N MET A 189 4.14 7.16 -27.06
CA MET A 189 4.92 8.40 -27.23
C MET A 189 6.01 8.25 -28.32
N ILE A 190 6.66 7.08 -28.40
CA ILE A 190 7.61 6.77 -29.47
C ILE A 190 6.91 6.71 -30.83
N ALA A 191 5.77 6.02 -30.92
CA ALA A 191 5.02 5.86 -32.16
C ALA A 191 4.47 7.20 -32.69
N ASN A 192 4.09 8.11 -31.79
CA ASN A 192 3.65 9.46 -32.12
C ASN A 192 4.81 10.41 -32.50
N GLY A 193 6.05 10.02 -32.18
CA GLY A 193 7.25 10.84 -32.40
C GLY A 193 7.44 11.95 -31.35
N ASP A 194 6.78 11.83 -30.19
CA ASP A 194 6.95 12.74 -29.06
C ASP A 194 8.32 12.54 -28.39
N ILE A 195 8.81 11.30 -28.40
CA ILE A 195 10.15 10.89 -27.93
C ILE A 195 10.76 9.88 -28.91
N THR A 196 12.07 9.68 -28.84
CA THR A 196 12.78 8.58 -29.50
C THR A 196 13.04 7.41 -28.53
N GLU A 197 13.43 6.24 -29.05
CA GLU A 197 13.73 5.06 -28.22
C GLU A 197 14.82 5.32 -27.16
N ASP A 198 15.84 6.12 -27.49
CA ASP A 198 16.92 6.52 -26.58
C ASP A 198 16.50 7.59 -25.56
N GLN A 199 15.30 8.17 -25.74
CA GLN A 199 14.65 9.09 -24.79
C GLN A 199 13.60 8.37 -23.91
N ALA A 200 13.38 7.07 -24.10
CA ALA A 200 12.52 6.26 -23.25
C ALA A 200 13.16 6.04 -21.87
N LYS A 201 13.17 7.08 -21.04
CA LYS A 201 13.70 7.05 -19.70
C LYS A 201 12.59 7.32 -18.70
N MET A 202 12.39 6.42 -17.75
CA MET A 202 11.49 6.62 -16.62
C MET A 202 12.25 7.11 -15.40
N GLY A 203 11.54 7.76 -14.49
CA GLY A 203 12.06 8.15 -13.18
C GLY A 203 11.30 7.45 -12.05
N TYR A 204 11.97 7.19 -10.94
CA TYR A 204 11.36 6.65 -9.73
C TYR A 204 11.80 7.43 -8.49
N VAL A 205 10.84 7.91 -7.71
CA VAL A 205 11.07 8.54 -6.40
C VAL A 205 10.86 7.49 -5.31
N GLY A 206 11.94 7.04 -4.66
CA GLY A 206 11.88 6.11 -3.53
C GLY A 206 11.96 6.83 -2.18
N ALA A 207 11.44 6.23 -1.13
CA ALA A 207 11.65 6.70 0.23
C ALA A 207 13.04 6.31 0.78
N TYR A 208 13.30 5.01 0.91
CA TYR A 208 14.53 4.43 1.46
C TYR A 208 15.13 3.38 0.52
N THR A 209 16.38 2.95 0.77
CA THR A 209 17.01 1.86 0.01
C THR A 209 16.65 0.46 0.51
N TYR A 210 15.47 0.32 1.13
CA TYR A 210 14.97 -0.96 1.65
C TYR A 210 14.59 -1.93 0.54
N ALA A 211 14.61 -3.23 0.87
CA ALA A 211 14.21 -4.30 -0.05
C ALA A 211 12.82 -4.07 -0.65
N GLU A 212 11.85 -3.57 0.13
CA GLU A 212 10.50 -3.24 -0.40
C GLU A 212 10.55 -2.23 -1.55
N VAL A 213 11.34 -1.16 -1.40
CA VAL A 213 11.46 -0.11 -2.41
C VAL A 213 12.24 -0.62 -3.63
N MET A 214 13.30 -1.40 -3.39
CA MET A 214 14.10 -2.04 -4.43
C MET A 214 13.29 -3.04 -5.27
N SER A 215 12.56 -3.91 -4.60
CA SER A 215 11.58 -4.83 -5.17
C SER A 215 10.56 -4.08 -6.03
N GLY A 216 9.95 -3.03 -5.48
CA GLY A 216 8.93 -2.22 -6.13
C GLY A 216 9.39 -1.52 -7.41
N TYR A 217 10.48 -0.75 -7.36
CA TYR A 217 10.97 -0.05 -8.56
C TYR A 217 11.50 -1.05 -9.60
N THR A 218 12.14 -2.14 -9.17
CA THR A 218 12.69 -3.13 -10.10
C THR A 218 11.57 -3.82 -10.85
N SER A 219 10.53 -4.24 -10.13
CA SER A 219 9.34 -4.83 -10.73
C SER A 219 8.66 -3.88 -11.73
N PHE A 220 8.46 -2.61 -11.34
CA PHE A 220 7.90 -1.59 -12.22
C PHE A 220 8.69 -1.44 -13.52
N PHE A 221 10.03 -1.39 -13.41
CA PHE A 221 10.91 -1.31 -14.56
C PHE A 221 10.85 -2.55 -15.45
N LEU A 222 10.83 -3.75 -14.87
CA LEU A 222 10.71 -5.02 -15.62
C LEU A 222 9.38 -5.09 -16.37
N GLY A 223 8.29 -4.65 -15.74
CA GLY A 223 6.98 -4.53 -16.37
C GLY A 223 7.01 -3.61 -17.59
N ALA A 224 7.59 -2.41 -17.45
CA ALA A 224 7.71 -1.47 -18.56
C ALA A 224 8.61 -2.02 -19.67
N ARG A 225 9.74 -2.65 -19.32
CA ARG A 225 10.70 -3.20 -20.28
C ARG A 225 10.15 -4.39 -21.06
N SER A 226 9.22 -5.15 -20.48
CA SER A 226 8.54 -6.25 -21.19
C SER A 226 7.74 -5.77 -22.41
N VAL A 227 7.31 -4.50 -22.40
CA VAL A 227 6.54 -3.87 -23.48
C VAL A 227 7.39 -2.90 -24.30
N CYS A 228 8.26 -2.12 -23.65
CA CYS A 228 9.15 -1.13 -24.25
C CYS A 228 10.62 -1.52 -24.00
N PRO A 229 11.26 -2.34 -24.85
CA PRO A 229 12.59 -2.90 -24.57
C PRO A 229 13.72 -1.88 -24.47
N SER A 230 13.56 -0.67 -25.01
CA SER A 230 14.56 0.40 -24.94
C SER A 230 14.54 1.19 -23.63
N VAL A 231 13.54 0.94 -22.76
CA VAL A 231 13.35 1.73 -21.55
C VAL A 231 14.55 1.62 -20.59
N THR A 232 14.92 2.75 -19.99
CA THR A 232 15.87 2.85 -18.87
C THR A 232 15.21 3.57 -17.70
N MET A 233 15.78 3.48 -16.49
CA MET A 233 15.21 4.15 -15.33
C MET A 233 16.26 4.84 -14.46
N ASP A 234 16.01 6.09 -14.07
CA ASP A 234 16.76 6.78 -13.02
C ASP A 234 15.97 6.73 -11.70
N VAL A 235 16.62 6.45 -10.58
CA VAL A 235 16.01 6.37 -9.24
C VAL A 235 16.71 7.33 -8.29
N THR A 236 15.95 8.02 -7.43
CA THR A 236 16.47 8.91 -6.38
C THR A 236 15.62 8.74 -5.13
N PHE A 237 16.21 8.93 -3.95
CA PHE A 237 15.60 8.65 -2.66
C PHE A 237 15.46 9.91 -1.80
N THR A 238 14.39 9.99 -1.02
CA THR A 238 14.10 11.15 -0.15
C THR A 238 14.59 10.96 1.29
N GLY A 239 14.76 9.71 1.74
CA GLY A 239 15.01 9.38 3.15
C GLY A 239 13.79 9.58 4.06
N SER A 240 12.58 9.62 3.48
CA SER A 240 11.32 9.78 4.20
C SER A 240 10.19 9.08 3.44
N TRP A 241 9.34 8.35 4.15
CA TRP A 241 8.09 7.81 3.60
C TRP A 241 7.12 8.91 3.20
N TYR A 242 7.11 10.04 3.92
CA TYR A 242 6.21 11.16 3.68
C TYR A 242 6.95 12.50 3.80
N ASP A 243 7.25 13.13 2.66
CA ASP A 243 7.70 14.53 2.60
C ASP A 243 7.34 15.11 1.22
N GLU A 244 6.19 15.79 1.18
CA GLU A 244 5.64 16.35 -0.07
C GLU A 244 6.62 17.28 -0.78
N THR A 245 7.45 18.02 -0.03
CA THR A 245 8.42 18.95 -0.62
C THR A 245 9.58 18.17 -1.23
N ALA A 246 10.17 17.25 -0.47
CA ALA A 246 11.30 16.44 -0.95
C ALA A 246 10.90 15.55 -2.14
N GLU A 247 9.73 14.92 -2.09
CA GLU A 247 9.20 14.10 -3.19
C GLU A 247 8.97 14.92 -4.46
N LYS A 248 8.43 16.13 -4.32
CA LYS A 248 8.24 17.06 -5.44
C LYS A 248 9.57 17.50 -6.05
N GLU A 249 10.55 17.83 -5.22
CA GLU A 249 11.90 18.20 -5.67
C GLU A 249 12.61 17.03 -6.37
N ALA A 250 12.50 15.82 -5.82
CA ALA A 250 13.01 14.59 -6.42
C ALA A 250 12.39 14.31 -7.80
N ALA A 251 11.06 14.41 -7.92
CA ALA A 251 10.37 14.25 -9.20
C ALA A 251 10.80 15.30 -10.24
N ASN A 252 10.90 16.57 -9.85
CA ASN A 252 11.38 17.63 -10.74
C ASN A 252 12.83 17.36 -11.21
N LYS A 253 13.71 16.91 -10.32
CA LYS A 253 15.10 16.53 -10.65
C LYS A 253 15.13 15.41 -11.69
N LEU A 254 14.28 14.40 -11.56
CA LEU A 254 14.18 13.30 -12.54
C LEU A 254 13.68 13.81 -13.90
N ILE A 255 12.63 14.65 -13.91
CA ILE A 255 12.08 15.27 -15.12
C ILE A 255 13.15 16.13 -15.82
N GLU A 256 13.86 16.98 -15.07
CA GLU A 256 14.98 17.78 -15.58
C GLU A 256 16.13 16.90 -16.10
N GLY A 257 16.32 15.71 -15.52
CA GLY A 257 17.23 14.66 -15.97
C GLY A 257 16.79 13.90 -17.23
N GLY A 258 15.66 14.29 -17.82
CA GLY A 258 15.11 13.74 -19.05
C GLY A 258 14.21 12.52 -18.84
N CYS A 259 13.75 12.26 -17.62
CA CYS A 259 12.72 11.24 -17.40
C CYS A 259 11.38 11.73 -17.95
N VAL A 260 10.75 10.92 -18.79
CA VAL A 260 9.51 11.27 -19.52
C VAL A 260 8.25 10.62 -18.91
N LEU A 261 8.41 9.84 -17.85
CA LEU A 261 7.35 9.23 -17.05
C LEU A 261 7.89 8.98 -15.65
N ILE A 262 7.12 9.28 -14.61
CA ILE A 262 7.57 9.13 -13.21
C ILE A 262 6.64 8.18 -12.44
N SER A 263 7.24 7.31 -11.63
CA SER A 263 6.56 6.57 -10.56
C SER A 263 7.14 6.92 -9.20
N GLN A 264 6.44 6.53 -8.13
CA GLN A 264 6.91 6.73 -6.76
C GLN A 264 6.70 5.49 -5.87
N HIS A 265 7.45 5.44 -4.76
CA HIS A 265 7.20 4.65 -3.55
C HIS A 265 7.41 5.52 -2.31
N ALA A 266 6.47 6.45 -2.15
CA ALA A 266 6.34 7.41 -1.06
C ALA A 266 4.84 7.75 -0.89
N ASP A 267 4.48 8.35 0.23
CA ASP A 267 3.09 8.34 0.69
C ASP A 267 2.34 9.66 0.46
N SER A 268 2.94 10.62 -0.27
CA SER A 268 2.38 11.96 -0.49
C SER A 268 2.00 12.26 -1.95
N MET A 269 1.45 13.46 -2.15
CA MET A 269 1.10 14.03 -3.45
C MET A 269 2.25 14.79 -4.14
N GLY A 270 3.46 14.81 -3.55
CA GLY A 270 4.59 15.61 -4.02
C GLY A 270 5.02 15.27 -5.45
N ALA A 271 5.36 14.00 -5.69
CA ALA A 271 5.76 13.53 -7.02
C ALA A 271 4.62 13.58 -8.06
N PRO A 272 3.39 13.09 -7.78
CA PRO A 272 2.26 13.22 -8.71
C PRO A 272 1.97 14.69 -9.11
N THR A 273 2.01 15.61 -8.16
CA THR A 273 1.76 17.04 -8.42
C THR A 273 2.85 17.67 -9.29
N ALA A 274 4.12 17.29 -9.11
CA ALA A 274 5.21 17.71 -10.00
C ALA A 274 4.94 17.27 -11.45
N CYS A 275 4.54 16.02 -11.62
CA CYS A 275 4.24 15.42 -12.92
C CYS A 275 3.07 16.12 -13.62
N GLU A 276 1.95 16.31 -12.91
CA GLU A 276 0.79 17.03 -13.44
C GLU A 276 1.16 18.46 -13.86
N THR A 277 1.96 19.16 -13.05
CA THR A 277 2.43 20.52 -13.36
C THR A 277 3.30 20.56 -14.61
N ALA A 278 4.14 19.54 -14.80
CA ALA A 278 5.05 19.42 -15.94
C ALA A 278 4.39 18.81 -17.19
N GLY A 279 3.19 18.23 -17.07
CA GLY A 279 2.55 17.45 -18.14
C GLY A 279 3.25 16.12 -18.43
N VAL A 280 3.95 15.56 -17.43
CA VAL A 280 4.66 14.28 -17.53
C VAL A 280 3.75 13.18 -16.98
N PRO A 281 3.52 12.06 -17.70
CA PRO A 281 2.72 10.95 -17.19
C PRO A 281 3.23 10.41 -15.85
N ASN A 282 2.31 10.04 -14.95
CA ASN A 282 2.65 9.48 -13.65
C ASN A 282 1.89 8.19 -13.32
N VAL A 283 2.58 7.30 -12.62
CA VAL A 283 2.05 6.08 -12.01
C VAL A 283 2.18 6.24 -10.49
N SER A 284 1.09 6.07 -9.75
CA SER A 284 1.11 6.25 -8.29
C SER A 284 1.14 4.92 -7.53
N TYR A 285 1.34 5.02 -6.21
CA TYR A 285 1.29 3.91 -5.26
C TYR A 285 0.31 4.21 -4.12
N ASN A 286 -0.17 3.16 -3.45
CA ASN A 286 -1.09 3.15 -2.31
C ASN A 286 -2.51 3.67 -2.59
N GLY A 287 -2.68 4.56 -3.57
CA GLY A 287 -3.99 5.07 -3.96
C GLY A 287 -3.99 5.85 -5.28
N SER A 288 -5.18 5.98 -5.87
CA SER A 288 -5.38 6.75 -7.10
C SER A 288 -5.15 8.24 -6.86
N THR A 289 -4.37 8.85 -7.76
CA THR A 289 -4.15 10.31 -7.78
C THR A 289 -4.93 10.99 -8.90
N GLU A 290 -5.81 10.26 -9.60
CA GLU A 290 -6.56 10.73 -10.78
C GLU A 290 -7.29 12.05 -10.54
N ALA A 291 -7.94 12.21 -9.38
CA ALA A 291 -8.70 13.41 -9.05
C ALA A 291 -7.82 14.68 -9.00
N ALA A 292 -6.56 14.54 -8.58
CA ALA A 292 -5.60 15.63 -8.47
C ALA A 292 -4.71 15.78 -9.71
N CYS A 293 -4.48 14.68 -10.44
CA CYS A 293 -3.59 14.60 -11.59
C CYS A 293 -4.31 14.05 -12.85
N PRO A 294 -5.47 14.60 -13.25
CA PRO A 294 -6.34 13.96 -14.25
C PRO A 294 -5.74 13.92 -15.66
N ASN A 295 -4.74 14.77 -15.95
CA ASN A 295 -4.13 14.83 -17.28
C ASN A 295 -2.93 13.89 -17.41
N THR A 296 -2.31 13.51 -16.29
CA THR A 296 -1.06 12.76 -16.30
C THR A 296 -1.15 11.39 -15.63
N PHE A 297 -2.13 11.16 -14.76
CA PHE A 297 -2.33 9.88 -14.09
C PHE A 297 -2.60 8.75 -15.09
N LEU A 298 -1.86 7.66 -14.94
CA LEU A 298 -2.03 6.45 -15.74
C LEU A 298 -2.74 5.35 -14.97
N VAL A 299 -2.21 4.99 -13.81
CA VAL A 299 -2.72 3.93 -12.94
C VAL A 299 -2.06 4.03 -11.57
N SER A 300 -2.69 3.45 -10.56
CA SER A 300 -2.10 3.20 -9.25
C SER A 300 -2.03 1.70 -8.98
N SER A 301 -0.98 1.26 -8.30
CA SER A 301 -0.92 -0.07 -7.69
C SER A 301 -1.04 0.05 -6.17
N ARG A 302 -1.70 -0.90 -5.53
CA ARG A 302 -1.83 -0.93 -4.06
C ARG A 302 -2.00 -2.34 -3.52
N VAL A 303 -1.68 -2.50 -2.24
CA VAL A 303 -2.11 -3.66 -1.46
C VAL A 303 -3.56 -3.43 -1.01
N ASN A 304 -4.43 -4.40 -1.20
CA ASN A 304 -5.73 -4.44 -0.55
C ASN A 304 -5.62 -5.31 0.71
N TRP A 305 -5.72 -4.69 1.88
CA TRP A 305 -5.58 -5.36 3.18
C TRP A 305 -6.88 -5.99 3.70
N GLU A 306 -8.02 -5.68 3.07
CA GLU A 306 -9.33 -6.21 3.49
C GLU A 306 -9.34 -7.75 3.49
N PRO A 307 -8.83 -8.47 2.46
CA PRO A 307 -8.72 -9.92 2.48
C PRO A 307 -7.91 -10.47 3.67
N TYR A 308 -6.80 -9.82 4.04
CA TYR A 308 -6.00 -10.26 5.18
C TYR A 308 -6.76 -10.09 6.49
N PHE A 309 -7.38 -8.92 6.69
CA PHE A 309 -8.14 -8.66 7.92
C PHE A 309 -9.32 -9.62 8.05
N GLU A 310 -10.05 -9.87 6.96
CA GLU A 310 -11.11 -10.88 6.98
C GLU A 310 -10.57 -12.28 7.34
N TYR A 311 -9.46 -12.68 6.74
CA TYR A 311 -8.81 -13.96 7.01
C TYR A 311 -8.40 -14.08 8.50
N ALA A 312 -7.64 -13.12 9.01
CA ALA A 312 -7.12 -13.15 10.37
C ALA A 312 -8.26 -13.09 11.41
N ILE A 313 -9.25 -12.22 11.22
CA ILE A 313 -10.42 -12.12 12.10
C ILE A 313 -11.20 -13.45 12.13
N LYS A 314 -11.38 -14.10 10.97
CA LYS A 314 -12.05 -15.41 10.90
C LYS A 314 -11.25 -16.49 11.62
N CYS A 315 -9.92 -16.51 11.47
CA CYS A 315 -9.08 -17.43 12.23
C CYS A 315 -9.22 -17.25 13.74
N VAL A 316 -9.23 -16.00 14.23
CA VAL A 316 -9.47 -15.72 15.66
C VAL A 316 -10.87 -16.16 16.09
N ALA A 317 -11.90 -15.89 15.29
CA ALA A 317 -13.27 -16.27 15.60
C ALA A 317 -13.46 -17.80 15.69
N ASP A 318 -12.82 -18.54 14.77
CA ASP A 318 -12.93 -19.99 14.66
C ASP A 318 -11.94 -20.73 15.59
N GLY A 319 -10.98 -20.02 16.18
CA GLY A 319 -9.91 -20.60 16.99
C GLY A 319 -8.92 -21.43 16.18
N THR A 320 -8.73 -21.08 14.90
CA THR A 320 -7.71 -21.67 14.03
C THR A 320 -6.45 -20.81 14.00
N PRO A 321 -5.26 -21.39 13.79
CA PRO A 321 -4.04 -20.61 13.65
C PRO A 321 -4.13 -19.61 12.48
N ILE A 322 -3.59 -18.41 12.68
CA ILE A 322 -3.20 -17.50 11.60
C ILE A 322 -1.85 -18.00 11.07
N ASP A 323 -1.61 -17.89 9.76
CA ASP A 323 -0.31 -18.21 9.18
C ASP A 323 0.77 -17.28 9.74
N THR A 324 1.91 -17.86 10.14
CA THR A 324 3.06 -17.11 10.67
C THR A 324 3.54 -16.05 9.70
N ASP A 325 3.59 -16.39 8.42
CA ASP A 325 3.90 -15.47 7.32
C ASP A 325 2.83 -15.59 6.25
N TRP A 326 1.95 -14.59 6.19
CA TRP A 326 0.91 -14.52 5.18
C TRP A 326 1.31 -13.60 4.04
N CYS A 327 1.21 -14.09 2.80
CA CYS A 327 1.43 -13.30 1.60
C CYS A 327 0.18 -13.31 0.71
N GLY A 328 -0.50 -12.18 0.62
CA GLY A 328 -1.62 -11.97 -0.30
C GLY A 328 -1.14 -11.85 -1.75
N THR A 329 -1.97 -12.24 -2.71
CA THR A 329 -1.63 -12.25 -4.14
C THR A 329 -2.68 -11.54 -4.99
N LEU A 330 -2.46 -11.52 -6.31
CA LEU A 330 -3.49 -11.15 -7.29
C LEU A 330 -4.73 -12.04 -7.22
N GLU A 331 -4.60 -13.32 -6.86
CA GLU A 331 -5.71 -14.28 -6.79
C GLU A 331 -6.54 -14.09 -5.52
N THR A 332 -5.90 -13.75 -4.40
CA THR A 332 -6.61 -13.42 -3.15
C THR A 332 -7.28 -12.05 -3.19
N GLY A 333 -7.06 -11.27 -4.25
CA GLY A 333 -7.52 -9.89 -4.36
C GLY A 333 -6.76 -8.92 -3.45
N SER A 334 -5.59 -9.32 -2.94
CA SER A 334 -4.77 -8.50 -2.04
C SER A 334 -3.80 -7.58 -2.78
N VAL A 335 -3.65 -7.77 -4.09
CA VAL A 335 -2.87 -6.90 -4.97
C VAL A 335 -3.78 -6.38 -6.07
N GLU A 336 -3.88 -5.06 -6.19
CA GLU A 336 -4.83 -4.41 -7.09
C GLU A 336 -4.18 -3.26 -7.86
N LEU A 337 -4.73 -3.01 -9.04
CA LEU A 337 -4.59 -1.74 -9.73
C LEU A 337 -5.86 -0.91 -9.55
N SER A 338 -5.73 0.41 -9.51
CA SER A 338 -6.87 1.30 -9.67
C SER A 338 -7.46 1.20 -11.08
N ASP A 339 -8.58 1.90 -11.29
CA ASP A 339 -9.03 2.23 -12.65
C ASP A 339 -7.91 2.95 -13.42
N LEU A 340 -7.87 2.72 -14.73
CA LEU A 340 -6.94 3.36 -15.65
C LEU A 340 -7.35 4.82 -15.87
N GLY A 341 -6.38 5.73 -15.80
CA GLY A 341 -6.57 7.14 -16.08
C GLY A 341 -6.75 7.43 -17.57
N ALA A 342 -7.23 8.63 -17.89
CA ALA A 342 -7.51 9.03 -19.27
C ALA A 342 -6.26 9.16 -20.17
N ALA A 343 -5.06 9.19 -19.60
CA ALA A 343 -3.80 9.38 -20.32
C ALA A 343 -3.14 8.07 -20.79
N VAL A 344 -3.73 6.90 -20.51
CA VAL A 344 -3.20 5.59 -20.95
C VAL A 344 -3.29 5.40 -22.46
N ALA A 345 -2.39 4.58 -23.00
CA ALA A 345 -2.39 4.22 -24.42
C ALA A 345 -3.55 3.26 -24.76
N GLU A 346 -3.97 3.26 -26.03
CA GLU A 346 -4.94 2.27 -26.54
C GLU A 346 -4.42 0.83 -26.35
N GLY A 347 -5.30 -0.10 -25.95
CA GLY A 347 -4.95 -1.51 -25.71
C GLY A 347 -4.33 -1.81 -24.35
N THR A 348 -4.18 -0.80 -23.49
CA THR A 348 -3.55 -0.96 -22.16
C THR A 348 -4.33 -1.92 -21.26
N ALA A 349 -5.66 -1.82 -21.24
CA ALA A 349 -6.50 -2.68 -20.40
C ALA A 349 -6.35 -4.16 -20.77
N GLU A 350 -6.34 -4.47 -22.07
CA GLU A 350 -6.15 -5.83 -22.57
C GLU A 350 -4.75 -6.38 -22.25
N ALA A 351 -3.72 -5.53 -22.34
CA ALA A 351 -2.35 -5.93 -22.00
C ALA A 351 -2.20 -6.25 -20.51
N VAL A 352 -2.79 -5.44 -19.64
CA VAL A 352 -2.79 -5.65 -18.19
C VAL A 352 -3.54 -6.94 -17.83
N GLU A 353 -4.74 -7.15 -18.36
CA GLU A 353 -5.53 -8.35 -18.05
C GLU A 353 -4.85 -9.64 -18.54
N ALA A 354 -4.22 -9.60 -19.73
CA ALA A 354 -3.44 -10.74 -20.23
C ALA A 354 -2.25 -11.06 -19.32
N ALA A 355 -1.48 -10.04 -18.93
CA ALA A 355 -0.34 -10.22 -18.04
C ALA A 355 -0.76 -10.70 -16.64
N LYS A 356 -1.85 -10.15 -16.08
CA LYS A 356 -2.42 -10.59 -14.81
C LYS A 356 -2.81 -12.07 -14.87
N ALA A 357 -3.46 -12.50 -15.95
CA ALA A 357 -3.83 -13.90 -16.13
C ALA A 357 -2.60 -14.82 -16.23
N ASP A 358 -1.52 -14.38 -16.89
CA ASP A 358 -0.29 -15.16 -17.00
C ASP A 358 0.51 -15.22 -15.69
N LEU A 359 0.52 -14.14 -14.89
CA LEU A 359 1.07 -14.12 -13.53
C LEU A 359 0.31 -15.09 -12.61
N ILE A 360 -1.03 -15.01 -12.57
CA ILE A 360 -1.87 -15.92 -11.77
C ILE A 360 -1.68 -17.38 -12.21
N ALA A 361 -1.51 -17.63 -13.51
CA ALA A 361 -1.28 -18.97 -14.04
C ALA A 361 0.16 -19.48 -13.85
N GLY A 362 1.08 -18.68 -13.30
CA GLY A 362 2.50 -19.03 -13.13
C GLY A 362 3.24 -19.24 -14.45
N LYS A 363 2.79 -18.61 -15.55
CA LYS A 363 3.50 -18.65 -16.84
C LYS A 363 4.56 -17.58 -16.95
N THR A 364 4.40 -16.51 -16.18
CA THR A 364 5.31 -15.38 -16.07
C THR A 364 5.66 -15.22 -14.60
N HIS A 365 6.94 -14.98 -14.32
CA HIS A 365 7.41 -14.56 -13.00
C HIS A 365 8.07 -13.19 -13.15
N VAL A 366 7.74 -12.25 -12.28
CA VAL A 366 8.26 -10.87 -12.35
C VAL A 366 9.79 -10.86 -12.36
N TYR A 367 10.40 -11.66 -11.49
CA TYR A 367 11.86 -11.80 -11.38
C TYR A 367 12.40 -13.06 -12.07
N ASP A 368 11.89 -13.37 -13.26
CA ASP A 368 12.50 -14.35 -14.15
C ASP A 368 13.92 -13.90 -14.51
N ILE A 369 14.92 -14.70 -14.13
CA ILE A 369 16.35 -14.35 -14.23
C ILE A 369 16.85 -14.25 -15.68
N THR A 370 16.03 -14.67 -16.65
CA THR A 370 16.31 -14.53 -18.09
C THR A 370 15.89 -13.18 -18.65
N THR A 371 15.10 -12.41 -17.90
CA THR A 371 14.55 -11.11 -18.33
C THR A 371 15.41 -9.92 -17.93
N PHE A 372 16.46 -10.13 -17.15
CA PHE A 372 17.39 -9.10 -16.71
C PHE A 372 18.81 -9.64 -16.56
N THR A 373 19.76 -8.71 -16.39
CA THR A 373 21.16 -9.02 -16.14
C THR A 373 21.68 -8.21 -14.95
N VAL A 374 22.75 -8.70 -14.32
CA VAL A 374 23.50 -8.03 -13.26
C VAL A 374 24.94 -7.92 -13.75
N ASP A 375 25.43 -6.70 -13.96
CA ASP A 375 26.75 -6.43 -14.56
C ASP A 375 26.97 -7.18 -15.90
N GLY A 376 25.91 -7.26 -16.71
CA GLY A 376 25.89 -7.95 -18.00
C GLY A 376 25.87 -9.49 -17.91
N LYS A 377 25.59 -10.07 -16.73
CA LYS A 377 25.54 -11.52 -16.50
C LYS A 377 24.16 -11.98 -16.04
N THR A 378 23.87 -13.26 -16.20
CA THR A 378 22.67 -13.90 -15.63
C THR A 378 22.80 -14.03 -14.12
N LEU A 379 21.66 -13.91 -13.41
CA LEU A 379 21.58 -14.14 -11.97
C LEU A 379 21.23 -15.61 -11.71
N ASP A 380 22.21 -16.50 -11.80
CA ASP A 380 21.95 -17.96 -11.68
C ASP A 380 21.72 -18.44 -10.23
N SER A 381 22.06 -17.60 -9.22
CA SER A 381 21.98 -17.90 -7.79
C SER A 381 22.01 -16.58 -7.01
N TYR A 382 21.31 -16.53 -5.89
CA TYR A 382 21.33 -15.40 -4.96
C TYR A 382 21.02 -15.86 -3.52
N GLU A 383 21.97 -15.65 -2.61
CA GLU A 383 21.71 -15.77 -1.17
C GLU A 383 21.09 -14.45 -0.67
N ALA A 384 19.87 -14.51 -0.15
CA ALA A 384 19.17 -13.38 0.47
C ALA A 384 19.20 -13.48 2.00
N ASP A 385 19.01 -12.35 2.67
CA ASP A 385 18.80 -12.25 4.13
C ASP A 385 17.32 -12.53 4.43
N ILE A 386 17.00 -13.77 4.82
CA ILE A 386 15.65 -14.19 5.18
C ILE A 386 15.47 -14.23 6.69
N ASP A 387 16.44 -14.75 7.44
CA ASP A 387 16.42 -14.74 8.90
C ASP A 387 17.12 -13.47 9.40
N THR A 388 16.46 -12.33 9.21
CA THR A 388 17.07 -11.01 9.41
C THR A 388 17.80 -10.88 10.74
N ASP A 389 19.10 -10.62 10.63
CA ASP A 389 20.00 -10.35 11.73
C ASP A 389 20.52 -8.89 11.69
N PRO A 390 21.16 -8.38 12.76
CA PRO A 390 21.66 -7.00 12.78
C PRO A 390 22.70 -6.64 11.71
N ASP A 391 23.34 -7.65 11.10
CA ASP A 391 24.34 -7.51 10.05
C ASP A 391 23.75 -7.75 8.64
N TYR A 392 22.45 -8.09 8.54
CA TYR A 392 21.73 -8.49 7.33
C TYR A 392 22.48 -9.59 6.55
N THR A 393 22.95 -10.61 7.27
CA THR A 393 23.75 -11.68 6.69
C THR A 393 22.92 -12.54 5.72
N PRO A 394 23.31 -12.68 4.45
CA PRO A 394 22.65 -13.61 3.55
C PRO A 394 22.70 -15.06 4.06
N ASP A 395 21.57 -15.75 4.03
CA ASP A 395 21.40 -17.06 4.68
C ASP A 395 20.58 -18.09 3.89
N HIS A 396 19.80 -17.67 2.88
CA HIS A 396 18.97 -18.56 2.08
C HIS A 396 19.15 -18.33 0.58
N GLU A 397 19.36 -19.41 -0.18
CA GLU A 397 19.27 -19.38 -1.64
C GLU A 397 17.81 -19.20 -2.07
N VAL A 398 17.53 -18.12 -2.79
CA VAL A 398 16.17 -17.73 -3.21
C VAL A 398 15.97 -17.79 -4.73
N VAL A 399 17.00 -18.12 -5.50
CA VAL A 399 16.86 -18.39 -6.94
C VAL A 399 16.69 -19.90 -7.14
N SER A 400 15.54 -20.28 -7.67
CA SER A 400 15.27 -21.66 -8.07
C SER A 400 14.32 -21.69 -9.26
N ASP A 401 14.31 -22.79 -10.02
CA ASP A 401 13.42 -23.00 -11.17
C ASP A 401 13.36 -21.86 -12.22
N GLY A 402 14.43 -21.04 -12.30
CA GLY A 402 14.59 -19.98 -13.29
C GLY A 402 14.08 -18.59 -12.88
N TYR A 403 13.71 -18.38 -11.62
CA TYR A 403 13.33 -17.06 -11.12
C TYR A 403 13.77 -16.84 -9.67
N PHE A 404 13.83 -15.57 -9.26
CA PHE A 404 13.98 -15.20 -7.86
C PHE A 404 12.61 -15.29 -7.18
N HIS A 405 12.51 -16.10 -6.13
CA HIS A 405 11.31 -16.22 -5.32
C HIS A 405 11.25 -15.04 -4.37
N GLU A 406 10.38 -14.05 -4.61
CA GLU A 406 10.19 -12.89 -3.71
C GLU A 406 8.92 -13.09 -2.89
N SER A 407 8.95 -12.74 -1.59
CA SER A 407 7.81 -12.85 -0.67
C SER A 407 7.11 -14.23 -0.67
N ASP A 408 7.88 -15.29 -0.92
CA ASP A 408 7.40 -16.67 -0.98
C ASP A 408 7.17 -17.24 0.44
N VAL A 409 6.07 -17.97 0.60
CA VAL A 409 5.66 -18.63 1.85
C VAL A 409 6.67 -19.68 2.36
N ALA A 410 7.57 -20.17 1.50
CA ALA A 410 8.67 -21.03 1.92
C ALA A 410 9.79 -20.28 2.68
N PHE A 411 9.81 -18.95 2.58
CA PHE A 411 10.78 -18.07 3.24
C PHE A 411 10.05 -17.17 4.23
N ARG A 412 9.66 -15.96 3.80
CA ARG A 412 8.90 -14.98 4.59
C ARG A 412 8.03 -14.12 3.69
N SER A 413 7.02 -13.48 4.28
CA SER A 413 6.09 -12.61 3.56
C SER A 413 6.72 -11.26 3.17
N ALA A 414 7.57 -10.68 4.01
CA ALA A 414 8.22 -9.41 3.74
C ALA A 414 9.17 -9.45 2.53
N PRO A 415 9.34 -8.35 1.79
CA PRO A 415 10.28 -8.26 0.69
C PRO A 415 11.73 -8.55 1.10
N TYR A 416 12.50 -9.16 0.19
CA TYR A 416 13.94 -9.37 0.35
C TYR A 416 14.72 -9.19 -0.94
N PHE A 417 14.05 -8.78 -2.03
CA PHE A 417 14.73 -8.42 -3.28
C PHE A 417 15.56 -7.14 -3.12
N ASN A 418 16.88 -7.29 -3.20
CA ASN A 418 17.87 -6.21 -3.15
C ASN A 418 18.91 -6.32 -4.29
N VAL A 419 18.58 -7.03 -5.38
CA VAL A 419 19.46 -7.19 -6.54
C VAL A 419 19.51 -5.91 -7.37
N ARG A 420 20.72 -5.48 -7.76
CA ARG A 420 20.93 -4.34 -8.65
C ARG A 420 21.03 -4.81 -10.10
N ILE A 421 19.96 -4.60 -10.87
CA ILE A 421 19.89 -5.06 -12.26
C ILE A 421 20.29 -3.97 -13.26
N ASP A 422 20.77 -4.39 -14.43
CA ASP A 422 21.13 -3.49 -15.52
C ASP A 422 19.90 -2.75 -16.09
N GLY A 423 20.13 -1.48 -16.46
CA GLY A 423 19.10 -0.58 -17.01
C GLY A 423 18.47 0.37 -15.98
N ILE A 424 18.75 0.15 -14.69
CA ILE A 424 18.39 1.03 -13.59
C ILE A 424 19.64 1.77 -13.11
N ASN A 425 19.55 3.08 -12.95
CA ASN A 425 20.62 3.94 -12.50
C ASN A 425 20.20 4.66 -11.20
N LEU A 426 20.86 4.34 -10.09
CA LEU A 426 20.62 4.99 -8.80
C LEU A 426 21.42 6.30 -8.74
N LEU A 427 20.72 7.43 -8.56
CA LEU A 427 21.33 8.77 -8.49
C LEU A 427 21.91 9.08 -7.11
N ASP A 428 21.41 8.39 -6.09
CA ASP A 428 21.84 8.42 -4.70
C ASP A 428 21.44 7.11 -3.99
N GLU A 429 22.11 6.79 -2.89
CA GLU A 429 21.97 5.48 -2.19
C GLU A 429 22.20 5.61 -0.66
N GLN A 430 22.07 6.82 -0.10
CA GLN A 430 22.53 7.10 1.28
C GLN A 430 21.50 6.78 2.37
N TYR A 431 20.37 6.12 2.03
CA TYR A 431 19.14 6.17 2.81
C TYR A 431 18.66 4.83 3.32
#